data_AF-A0AAJ1R9Q0-F1
#
_entry.id   AF-A0AAJ1R9Q0-F1
#
_cell.length_a   1.000
_cell.length_b   1.000
_cell.length_c   1.000
_cell.angle_alpha   90.00
_cell.angle_beta   90.00
_cell.angle_gamma   90.00
#
_symmetry.space_group_name_H-M   'P 1'
#
loop_
_entity.id
_entity.type
_entity.pdbx_description
1 polymer ?
#
loop_
_entity_poly.entity_id
_entity_poly.type
_entity_poly.pdbx_seq_one_letter_code
_entity_poly.pdbx_strand_id
1 'polypeptide(L)'
;MDKDLKQFLAEGNVELPLRLFKSYHQLGLSNEDLIVIMQLFAFSKEGIALPRTELISARTNFSQAAVQKTIERLLNSKVISLSASNDAYDLSNLFGKLISGGLDLQPLVADSSLDQTKTKKSLYQLFQREFGRMLTPMELQTIGDWLKKDQFSPELIVTALRQSVNSQILNLRYIEKILLNWKQNHVQTKEQAEADNLRHRQQYTGPLAEQGNTVKQVDSEIKIPLKKIGE
;
A
#
# COMPACT_ATOMS: atom_id res chain seq x y z
N MET A 1 34.47 -17.41 -16.26
CA MET A 1 33.82 -17.35 -14.93
C MET A 1 33.58 -18.77 -14.48
N ASP A 2 34.23 -19.18 -13.39
CA ASP A 2 34.07 -20.48 -12.77
C ASP A 2 32.60 -20.81 -12.50
N LYS A 3 32.23 -22.07 -12.73
CA LYS A 3 30.88 -22.59 -12.46
C LYS A 3 30.47 -22.32 -11.01
N ASP A 4 31.42 -22.44 -10.09
CA ASP A 4 31.24 -22.21 -8.66
C ASP A 4 30.93 -20.74 -8.35
N LEU A 5 31.59 -19.79 -9.04
CA LEU A 5 31.30 -18.37 -8.89
C LEU A 5 29.89 -18.01 -9.40
N LYS A 6 29.47 -18.61 -10.52
CA LYS A 6 28.10 -18.41 -11.04
C LYS A 6 27.05 -18.96 -10.08
N GLN A 7 27.31 -20.12 -9.50
CA GLN A 7 26.42 -20.72 -8.52
C GLN A 7 26.34 -19.88 -7.24
N PHE A 8 27.49 -19.47 -6.69
CA PHE A 8 27.57 -18.59 -5.53
C PHE A 8 26.76 -17.29 -5.71
N LEU A 9 26.88 -16.65 -6.89
CA LEU A 9 26.11 -15.44 -7.19
C LEU A 9 24.61 -15.70 -7.36
N ALA A 10 24.22 -16.89 -7.82
CA ALA A 10 22.82 -17.29 -7.98
C ALA A 10 22.14 -17.62 -6.65
N GLU A 11 22.88 -18.04 -5.63
CA GLU A 11 22.37 -18.33 -4.27
C GLU A 11 21.92 -17.04 -3.53
N GLY A 12 22.46 -15.88 -3.90
CA GLY A 12 22.01 -14.58 -3.40
C GLY A 12 22.48 -14.27 -1.97
N ASN A 13 21.88 -13.25 -1.35
CA ASN A 13 22.25 -12.77 -0.02
C ASN A 13 21.02 -12.57 0.88
N VAL A 14 21.22 -12.71 2.18
CA VAL A 14 20.21 -12.39 3.20
C VAL A 14 20.48 -11.01 3.77
N GLU A 15 19.55 -10.08 3.56
CA GLU A 15 19.62 -8.72 4.11
C GLU A 15 18.91 -8.67 5.46
N LEU A 16 19.65 -8.28 6.51
CA LEU A 16 19.16 -8.22 7.88
C LEU A 16 19.32 -6.82 8.47
N PRO A 17 18.35 -6.31 9.24
CA PRO A 17 18.48 -5.01 9.88
C PRO A 17 19.65 -4.98 10.86
N LEU A 18 20.54 -4.00 10.74
CA LEU A 18 21.66 -3.82 11.69
C LEU A 18 21.17 -3.71 13.15
N ARG A 19 19.98 -3.16 13.36
CA ARG A 19 19.38 -3.03 14.68
C ARG A 19 19.11 -4.39 15.34
N LEU A 20 18.85 -5.44 14.56
CA LEU A 20 18.72 -6.80 15.08
C LEU A 20 19.99 -7.20 15.83
N PHE A 21 21.15 -7.08 15.19
CA PHE A 21 22.43 -7.41 15.80
C PHE A 21 22.79 -6.50 16.97
N LYS A 22 22.42 -5.22 16.91
CA LYS A 22 22.71 -4.26 17.99
C LYS A 22 21.86 -4.50 19.25
N SER A 23 20.61 -4.95 19.10
CA SER A 23 19.62 -4.90 20.19
C SER A 23 18.91 -6.21 20.48
N TYR A 24 19.21 -7.34 19.82
CA TYR A 24 18.51 -8.61 20.10
C TYR A 24 18.59 -9.02 21.58
N HIS A 25 19.73 -8.82 22.23
CA HIS A 25 19.90 -9.10 23.67
C HIS A 25 18.99 -8.22 24.55
N GLN A 26 18.73 -6.98 24.14
CA GLN A 26 17.82 -6.05 24.84
C GLN A 26 16.35 -6.47 24.67
N LEU A 27 16.05 -7.21 23.60
CA LEU A 27 14.74 -7.82 23.36
C LEU A 27 14.54 -9.14 24.12
N GLY A 28 15.51 -9.56 24.94
CA GLY A 28 15.48 -10.85 25.64
C GLY A 28 15.74 -12.05 24.73
N LEU A 29 16.29 -11.83 23.54
CA LEU A 29 16.64 -12.89 22.59
C LEU A 29 18.03 -13.44 22.91
N SER A 30 18.15 -14.76 22.90
CA SER A 30 19.41 -15.47 23.03
C SER A 30 20.18 -15.51 21.70
N ASN A 31 21.43 -15.97 21.75
CA ASN A 31 22.21 -16.20 20.53
C ASN A 31 21.58 -17.29 19.65
N GLU A 32 20.95 -18.30 20.28
CA GLU A 32 20.23 -19.36 19.57
C GLU A 32 19.01 -18.80 18.84
N ASP A 33 18.27 -17.87 19.47
CA ASP A 33 17.16 -17.16 18.81
C ASP A 33 17.63 -16.42 17.57
N LEU A 34 18.72 -15.67 17.69
CA LEU A 34 19.27 -14.90 16.59
C LEU A 34 19.62 -15.81 15.41
N ILE A 35 20.31 -16.93 15.67
CA ILE A 35 20.66 -17.89 14.61
C ILE A 35 19.41 -18.47 13.95
N VAL A 36 18.40 -18.87 14.73
CA VAL A 36 17.15 -19.40 14.17
C VAL A 36 16.42 -18.32 13.36
N ILE A 37 16.31 -17.09 13.86
CA ILE A 37 15.73 -15.96 13.14
C ILE A 37 16.46 -15.72 11.80
N MET A 38 17.79 -15.72 11.80
CA MET A 38 18.59 -15.57 10.58
C MET A 38 18.30 -16.68 9.57
N GLN A 39 18.15 -17.93 10.02
CA GLN A 39 17.77 -19.05 9.14
C GLN A 39 16.35 -18.89 8.61
N LEU A 40 15.40 -18.40 9.40
CA LEU A 40 14.05 -18.11 8.91
C LEU A 40 14.06 -17.05 7.79
N PHE A 41 14.90 -16.01 7.91
CA PHE A 41 15.11 -15.05 6.83
C PHE A 41 15.72 -15.69 5.57
N ALA A 42 16.72 -16.57 5.74
CA ALA A 42 17.36 -17.27 4.65
C ALA A 42 16.37 -18.17 3.89
N PHE A 43 15.64 -19.02 4.60
CA PHE A 43 14.64 -19.90 4.00
C PHE A 43 13.51 -19.12 3.31
N SER A 44 13.08 -18.00 3.89
CA SER A 44 12.10 -17.12 3.25
C SER A 44 12.60 -16.57 1.90
N LYS A 45 13.89 -16.23 1.78
CA LYS A 45 14.51 -15.81 0.51
C LYS A 45 14.60 -16.93 -0.51
N GLU A 46 14.79 -18.16 -0.06
CA GLU A 46 14.80 -19.36 -0.90
C GLU A 46 13.39 -19.86 -1.29
N GLY A 47 12.33 -19.18 -0.84
CA GLY A 47 10.94 -19.55 -1.12
C GLY A 47 10.35 -20.61 -0.18
N ILE A 48 11.06 -20.96 0.89
CA ILE A 48 10.60 -21.89 1.92
C ILE A 48 10.07 -21.06 3.11
N ALA A 49 8.77 -20.78 3.10
CA ALA A 49 8.17 -19.88 4.10
C ALA A 49 7.97 -20.52 5.49
N LEU A 50 7.89 -21.85 5.55
CA LEU A 50 7.77 -22.64 6.79
C LEU A 50 8.77 -23.80 6.78
N PRO A 51 10.07 -23.50 6.96
CA PRO A 51 11.09 -24.53 7.02
C PRO A 51 10.84 -25.47 8.18
N ARG A 52 10.87 -26.78 7.91
CA ARG A 52 10.79 -27.78 8.98
C ARG A 52 12.07 -27.75 9.82
N THR A 53 11.98 -28.25 11.04
CA THR A 53 13.10 -28.23 12.00
C THR A 53 14.31 -29.01 11.49
N GLU A 54 14.10 -30.04 10.66
CA GLU A 54 15.17 -30.79 9.99
C GLU A 54 16.04 -29.88 9.13
N LEU A 55 15.42 -28.98 8.35
CA LEU A 55 16.13 -28.09 7.43
C LEU A 55 16.99 -27.06 8.18
N ILE A 56 16.44 -26.48 9.25
CA ILE A 56 17.17 -25.54 10.09
C ILE A 56 18.30 -26.26 10.83
N SER A 57 18.06 -27.46 11.36
CA SER A 57 19.09 -28.28 12.01
C SER A 57 20.20 -28.71 11.04
N ALA A 58 19.92 -28.88 9.74
CA ALA A 58 20.94 -29.22 8.76
C ALA A 58 21.90 -28.05 8.46
N ARG A 59 21.48 -26.81 8.74
CA ARG A 59 22.26 -25.59 8.52
C ARG A 59 22.85 -25.00 9.79
N THR A 60 22.54 -25.59 10.93
CA THR A 60 22.94 -25.10 12.25
C THR A 60 23.54 -26.27 13.04
N ASN A 61 24.36 -25.99 14.04
CA ASN A 61 24.87 -27.07 14.91
C ASN A 61 23.85 -27.41 16.02
N PHE A 62 22.55 -27.26 15.75
CA PHE A 62 21.47 -27.51 16.71
C PHE A 62 20.77 -28.83 16.40
N SER A 63 20.30 -29.51 17.44
CA SER A 63 19.39 -30.65 17.26
C SER A 63 18.00 -30.15 16.84
N GLN A 64 17.22 -31.01 16.16
CA GLN A 64 15.85 -30.68 15.79
C GLN A 64 14.98 -30.31 17.00
N ALA A 65 15.19 -31.00 18.14
CA ALA A 65 14.51 -30.69 19.40
C ALA A 65 14.88 -29.30 19.94
N ALA A 66 16.15 -28.89 19.83
CA ALA A 66 16.58 -27.56 20.22
C ALA A 66 16.00 -26.48 19.30
N VAL A 67 15.96 -26.72 17.99
CA VAL A 67 15.31 -25.82 17.01
C VAL A 67 13.82 -25.67 17.34
N GLN A 68 13.11 -26.78 17.55
CA GLN A 68 11.70 -26.79 17.89
C GLN A 68 11.42 -25.95 19.15
N LYS A 69 12.18 -26.18 20.22
CA LYS A 69 12.07 -25.42 21.47
C LYS A 69 12.32 -23.93 21.27
N THR A 70 13.28 -23.57 20.41
CA THR A 70 13.56 -22.16 20.07
C THR A 70 12.41 -21.53 19.30
N ILE A 71 11.86 -22.21 18.29
CA ILE A 71 10.69 -21.73 17.53
C ILE A 71 9.49 -21.52 18.47
N GLU A 72 9.19 -22.49 19.34
CA GLU A 72 8.11 -22.38 20.33
C GLU A 72 8.29 -21.17 21.25
N ARG A 73 9.52 -20.94 21.72
CA ARG A 73 9.85 -19.78 22.55
C ARG A 73 9.66 -18.46 21.80
N LEU A 74 10.07 -18.39 20.54
CA LEU A 74 9.89 -17.21 19.69
C LEU A 74 8.40 -16.92 19.40
N LEU A 75 7.59 -17.97 19.22
CA LEU A 75 6.13 -17.84 19.06
C LEU A 75 5.46 -17.37 20.35
N ASN A 76 5.78 -18.00 21.48
CA ASN A 76 5.20 -17.69 22.79
C ASN A 76 5.56 -16.27 23.26
N SER A 77 6.77 -15.80 22.95
CA SER A 77 7.23 -14.43 23.22
C SER A 77 6.72 -13.40 22.21
N LYS A 78 5.90 -13.83 21.22
CA LYS A 78 5.38 -13.01 20.13
C LYS A 78 6.47 -12.28 19.35
N VAL A 79 7.64 -12.89 19.22
CA VAL A 79 8.73 -12.36 18.37
C VAL A 79 8.45 -12.73 16.92
N ILE A 80 7.96 -13.95 16.70
CA ILE A 80 7.42 -14.41 15.41
C ILE A 80 5.97 -14.88 15.61
N SER A 81 5.22 -15.00 14.53
CA SER A 81 3.87 -15.58 14.51
C SER A 81 3.69 -16.52 13.32
N LEU A 82 2.62 -17.31 13.31
CA LEU A 82 2.21 -18.08 12.15
C LEU A 82 1.19 -17.28 11.32
N SER A 83 1.40 -17.20 10.01
CA SER A 83 0.43 -16.63 9.08
C SER A 83 -0.77 -17.55 8.94
N ALA A 84 -1.98 -17.05 9.22
CA ALA A 84 -3.23 -17.81 9.10
C ALA A 84 -3.64 -18.15 7.66
N SER A 85 -2.93 -17.61 6.66
CA SER A 85 -3.35 -17.68 5.25
C SER A 85 -2.44 -18.51 4.34
N ASN A 86 -1.19 -18.73 4.75
CA ASN A 86 -0.20 -19.29 3.83
C ASN A 86 0.91 -20.06 4.54
N ASP A 87 0.60 -20.69 5.69
CA ASP A 87 1.52 -21.55 6.47
C ASP A 87 2.96 -21.06 6.41
N ALA A 88 3.23 -19.91 7.03
CA ALA A 88 4.51 -19.22 6.97
C ALA A 88 4.83 -18.59 8.32
N TYR A 89 6.11 -18.51 8.67
CA TYR A 89 6.55 -17.68 9.79
C TYR A 89 6.50 -16.20 9.41
N ASP A 90 5.78 -15.42 10.20
CA ASP A 90 5.68 -13.96 10.08
C ASP A 90 6.60 -13.29 11.12
N LEU A 91 7.49 -12.44 10.64
CA LEU A 91 8.46 -11.69 11.44
C LEU A 91 8.05 -10.23 11.68
N SER A 92 6.82 -9.84 11.32
CA SER A 92 6.30 -8.48 11.52
C SER A 92 6.42 -8.01 12.97
N ASN A 93 6.18 -8.92 13.93
CA ASN A 93 6.30 -8.60 15.36
C ASN A 93 7.75 -8.32 15.79
N LEU A 94 8.72 -9.05 15.24
CA LEU A 94 10.14 -8.78 15.46
C LEU A 94 10.49 -7.37 14.98
N PHE A 95 10.04 -6.96 13.80
CA PHE A 95 10.28 -5.60 13.30
C PHE A 95 9.65 -4.54 14.22
N GLY A 96 8.43 -4.78 14.70
CA GLY A 96 7.78 -3.91 15.69
C GLY A 96 8.65 -3.73 16.94
N LYS A 97 9.11 -4.84 17.54
CA LYS A 97 10.00 -4.85 18.72
C LYS A 97 11.33 -4.14 18.46
N LEU A 98 11.91 -4.30 17.27
CA LEU A 98 13.15 -3.62 16.88
C LEU A 98 12.94 -2.10 16.72
N ILE A 99 11.83 -1.67 16.13
CA ILE A 99 11.52 -0.25 15.96
C ILE A 99 11.30 0.42 17.32
N SER A 100 10.56 -0.25 18.22
CA SER A 100 10.27 0.25 19.56
C SER A 100 11.43 0.14 20.55
N GLY A 101 12.51 -0.54 20.18
CA GLY A 101 13.66 -0.76 21.07
C GLY A 101 13.34 -1.64 22.27
N GLY A 102 12.40 -2.57 22.13
CA GLY A 102 11.97 -3.48 23.22
C GLY A 102 10.98 -2.87 24.21
N LEU A 103 10.65 -1.58 24.09
CA LEU A 103 9.47 -1.01 24.74
C LEU A 103 8.23 -1.61 24.07
N ASP A 104 7.28 -2.05 24.88
CA ASP A 104 6.00 -2.58 24.42
C ASP A 104 5.14 -1.42 23.90
N LEU A 105 5.56 -0.82 22.79
CA LEU A 105 4.64 -0.15 21.90
C LEU A 105 3.73 -1.27 21.41
N GLN A 106 2.44 -1.16 21.73
CA GLN A 106 1.41 -2.07 21.23
C GLN A 106 1.76 -2.44 19.79
N PRO A 107 1.75 -3.75 19.46
CA PRO A 107 2.17 -4.20 18.15
C PRO A 107 1.45 -3.35 17.11
N LEU A 108 2.21 -2.80 16.15
CA LEU A 108 1.63 -2.18 14.94
C LEU A 108 0.78 -3.17 14.11
N VAL A 109 0.61 -4.41 14.60
CA VAL A 109 -0.17 -5.51 14.03
C VAL A 109 -0.69 -6.42 15.15
N ALA A 110 -1.58 -5.91 15.99
CA ALA A 110 -2.66 -6.72 16.56
C ALA A 110 -3.93 -5.87 16.58
N ASP A 111 -4.27 -5.35 15.41
CA ASP A 111 -5.62 -4.85 15.18
C ASP A 111 -6.20 -5.69 14.05
N SER A 112 -7.50 -5.88 14.08
CA SER A 112 -8.33 -6.70 13.18
C SER A 112 -8.41 -6.07 11.77
N SER A 113 -7.28 -5.55 11.29
CA SER A 113 -7.06 -4.57 10.24
C SER A 113 -6.12 -5.09 9.15
N LEU A 114 -5.82 -6.40 9.12
CA LEU A 114 -5.09 -7.04 8.02
C LEU A 114 -5.79 -6.81 6.67
N ASP A 115 -7.10 -6.61 6.68
CA ASP A 115 -7.82 -6.22 5.48
C ASP A 115 -7.63 -4.73 5.17
N GLN A 116 -7.79 -3.85 6.16
CA GLN A 116 -7.66 -2.40 5.94
C GLN A 116 -6.25 -1.93 5.61
N THR A 117 -5.18 -2.55 6.13
CA THR A 117 -3.79 -2.12 5.86
C THR A 117 -3.30 -2.59 4.50
N LYS A 118 -3.62 -3.83 4.10
CA LYS A 118 -3.44 -4.30 2.71
C LYS A 118 -4.27 -3.46 1.75
N THR A 119 -5.53 -3.19 2.10
CA THR A 119 -6.42 -2.39 1.27
C THR A 119 -5.97 -0.93 1.18
N LYS A 120 -5.46 -0.32 2.26
CA LYS A 120 -4.85 1.02 2.25
C LYS A 120 -3.61 1.06 1.36
N LYS A 121 -2.69 0.09 1.50
CA LYS A 121 -1.50 0.01 0.65
C LYS A 121 -1.87 -0.19 -0.83
N SER A 122 -2.84 -1.06 -1.11
CA SER A 122 -3.38 -1.30 -2.46
C SER A 122 -4.03 -0.05 -3.05
N LEU A 123 -4.83 0.69 -2.26
CA LEU A 123 -5.42 1.96 -2.68
C LEU A 123 -4.35 3.00 -3.01
N TYR A 124 -3.34 3.19 -2.16
CA TYR A 124 -2.28 4.17 -2.44
C TYR A 124 -1.52 3.84 -3.72
N GLN A 125 -1.19 2.56 -3.95
CA GLN A 125 -0.53 2.12 -5.17
C GLN A 125 -1.42 2.36 -6.41
N LEU A 126 -2.72 2.09 -6.30
CA LEU A 126 -3.67 2.36 -7.39
C LEU A 126 -3.73 3.85 -7.74
N PHE A 127 -3.88 4.72 -6.74
CA PHE A 127 -3.89 6.16 -6.96
C PHE A 127 -2.57 6.64 -7.58
N GLN A 128 -1.41 6.18 -7.11
CA GLN A 128 -0.13 6.54 -7.70
C GLN A 128 0.00 6.12 -9.16
N ARG A 129 -0.52 4.93 -9.50
CA ARG A 129 -0.53 4.42 -10.88
C ARG A 129 -1.41 5.27 -11.78
N GLU A 130 -2.65 5.56 -11.38
CA GLU A 130 -3.57 6.36 -12.21
C GLU A 130 -3.14 7.83 -12.30
N PHE A 131 -2.53 8.39 -11.25
CA PHE A 131 -2.01 9.76 -11.27
C PHE A 131 -0.67 9.89 -12.01
N GLY A 132 0.02 8.77 -12.28
CA GLY A 132 1.35 8.76 -12.91
C GLY A 132 2.45 9.42 -12.07
N ARG A 133 2.22 9.61 -10.77
CA ARG A 133 3.17 10.23 -9.84
C ARG A 133 3.01 9.69 -8.42
N MET A 134 4.03 9.94 -7.60
CA MET A 134 3.92 9.67 -6.16
C MET A 134 2.91 10.62 -5.51
N LEU A 135 2.16 10.07 -4.54
CA LEU A 135 1.27 10.85 -3.69
C LEU A 135 2.09 11.60 -2.64
N THR A 136 1.72 12.85 -2.42
CA THR A 136 2.29 13.67 -1.34
C THR A 136 1.77 13.22 0.02
N PRO A 137 2.45 13.57 1.13
CA PRO A 137 1.99 13.25 2.48
C PRO A 137 0.56 13.74 2.77
N MET A 138 0.20 14.92 2.26
CA MET A 138 -1.13 15.49 2.41
C MET A 138 -2.18 14.66 1.66
N GLU A 139 -1.87 14.19 0.46
CA GLU A 139 -2.76 13.35 -0.35
C GLU A 139 -2.97 11.97 0.27
N LEU A 140 -1.91 11.37 0.83
CA LEU A 140 -2.00 10.12 1.60
C LEU A 140 -2.90 10.29 2.82
N GLN A 141 -2.80 11.42 3.50
CA GLN A 141 -3.67 11.75 4.63
C GLN A 141 -5.13 11.90 4.18
N THR A 142 -5.42 12.61 3.08
CA THR A 142 -6.78 12.76 2.55
C THR A 142 -7.42 11.42 2.21
N ILE A 143 -6.70 10.53 1.52
CA ILE A 143 -7.22 9.18 1.19
C ILE A 143 -7.41 8.36 2.47
N GLY A 144 -6.52 8.50 3.45
CA GLY A 144 -6.66 7.87 4.76
C GLY A 144 -7.86 8.37 5.55
N ASP A 145 -8.21 9.66 5.43
CA ASP A 145 -9.35 10.29 6.07
C ASP A 145 -10.67 9.78 5.49
N TRP A 146 -10.77 9.56 4.18
CA TRP A 146 -11.96 8.95 3.57
C TRP A 146 -12.31 7.57 4.17
N LEU A 147 -11.28 6.78 4.49
CA LEU A 147 -11.44 5.46 5.09
C LEU A 147 -11.76 5.52 6.58
N LYS A 148 -11.16 6.46 7.32
CA LYS A 148 -11.26 6.52 8.79
C LYS A 148 -12.38 7.43 9.29
N LYS A 149 -12.44 8.66 8.78
CA LYS A 149 -13.38 9.70 9.22
C LYS A 149 -14.71 9.57 8.51
N ASP A 150 -14.67 9.47 7.18
CA ASP A 150 -15.89 9.42 6.37
C ASP A 150 -16.48 8.01 6.26
N GLN A 151 -15.73 6.99 6.66
CA GLN A 151 -16.10 5.57 6.66
C GLN A 151 -16.53 5.06 5.27
N PHE A 152 -15.94 5.60 4.20
CA PHE A 152 -16.17 5.09 2.85
C PHE A 152 -15.57 3.70 2.69
N SER A 153 -16.30 2.81 2.02
CA SER A 153 -15.76 1.50 1.67
C SER A 153 -14.63 1.66 0.63
N PRO A 154 -13.58 0.82 0.68
CA PRO A 154 -12.50 0.85 -0.30
C PRO A 154 -12.97 0.71 -1.74
N GLU A 155 -13.99 -0.13 -1.97
CA GLU A 155 -14.58 -0.35 -3.28
C GLU A 155 -15.22 0.91 -3.85
N LEU A 156 -15.89 1.69 -2.99
CA LEU A 156 -16.48 2.97 -3.37
C LEU A 156 -15.40 3.97 -3.80
N ILE A 157 -14.29 4.04 -3.05
CA ILE A 157 -13.15 4.92 -3.37
C ILE A 157 -12.52 4.54 -4.72
N VAL A 158 -12.33 3.24 -4.98
CA VAL A 158 -11.84 2.75 -6.28
C VAL A 158 -12.79 3.13 -7.41
N THR A 159 -14.09 3.03 -7.18
CA THR A 159 -15.12 3.35 -8.17
C THR A 159 -15.13 4.85 -8.49
N ALA A 160 -15.00 5.71 -7.48
CA ALA A 160 -14.86 7.15 -7.66
C ALA A 160 -13.58 7.53 -8.42
N LEU A 161 -12.46 6.86 -8.12
CA LEU A 161 -11.21 7.04 -8.87
C LEU A 161 -11.39 6.67 -10.35
N ARG A 162 -12.01 5.53 -10.65
CA ARG A 162 -12.28 5.12 -12.04
C ARG A 162 -13.16 6.11 -12.79
N GLN A 163 -14.17 6.68 -12.13
CA GLN A 163 -14.99 7.73 -12.71
C GLN A 163 -14.15 8.99 -13.01
N SER A 164 -13.28 9.39 -12.08
CA SER A 164 -12.36 10.52 -12.26
C SER A 164 -11.40 10.31 -13.43
N VAL A 165 -10.86 9.10 -13.61
CA VAL A 165 -10.05 8.70 -14.78
C VAL A 165 -10.87 8.80 -16.07
N ASN A 166 -12.09 8.26 -16.08
CA ASN A 166 -12.98 8.30 -17.25
C ASN A 166 -13.37 9.73 -17.65
N SER A 167 -13.55 10.62 -16.68
CA SER A 167 -13.82 12.04 -16.91
C SER A 167 -12.57 12.86 -17.23
N GLN A 168 -11.38 12.24 -17.25
CA GLN A 168 -10.09 12.91 -17.47
C GLN A 168 -9.75 14.01 -16.45
N ILE A 169 -10.37 14.00 -15.26
CA ILE A 169 -10.13 14.98 -14.20
C ILE A 169 -9.56 14.25 -12.99
N LEU A 170 -8.23 14.12 -12.95
CA LEU A 170 -7.48 13.40 -11.92
C LEU A 170 -7.04 14.34 -10.78
N ASN A 171 -7.97 14.66 -9.88
CA ASN A 171 -7.63 15.37 -8.64
C ASN A 171 -8.47 14.87 -7.45
N LEU A 172 -7.89 14.91 -6.25
CA LEU A 172 -8.57 14.39 -5.06
C LEU A 172 -9.84 15.17 -4.70
N ARG A 173 -9.92 16.47 -5.01
CA ARG A 173 -11.12 17.30 -4.75
C ARG A 173 -12.33 16.84 -5.57
N TYR A 174 -12.11 16.42 -6.80
CA TYR A 174 -13.15 15.94 -7.70
C TYR A 174 -13.63 14.56 -7.25
N ILE A 175 -12.70 13.67 -6.88
CA ILE A 175 -13.00 12.36 -6.30
C ILE A 175 -13.78 12.51 -4.99
N GLU A 176 -13.38 13.45 -4.12
CA GLU A 176 -14.10 13.78 -2.88
C GLU A 176 -15.54 14.25 -3.17
N LYS A 177 -15.73 15.10 -4.18
CA LYS A 177 -17.06 15.58 -4.57
C LYS A 177 -17.98 14.45 -5.04
N ILE A 178 -17.43 13.47 -5.76
CA ILE A 178 -18.14 12.24 -6.16
C ILE A 178 -18.54 11.45 -4.91
N LEU A 179 -17.59 11.18 -4.01
CA LEU A 179 -17.83 10.42 -2.78
C LEU A 179 -18.89 11.08 -1.88
N LEU A 180 -18.84 12.41 -1.74
CA LEU A 180 -19.83 13.17 -0.98
C LEU A 180 -21.23 13.12 -1.62
N ASN A 181 -21.32 13.18 -2.95
CA ASN A 181 -22.59 13.04 -3.66
C ASN A 181 -23.21 11.65 -3.41
N TRP A 182 -22.41 10.58 -3.50
CA TRP A 182 -22.86 9.22 -3.18
C TRP A 182 -23.28 9.05 -1.72
N LYS A 183 -22.57 9.70 -0.79
CA LYS A 183 -22.97 9.74 0.63
C LYS A 183 -24.34 10.39 0.83
N GLN A 184 -24.61 11.49 0.13
CA GLN A 184 -25.89 12.20 0.17
C GLN A 184 -27.03 11.41 -0.48
N ASN A 185 -26.74 10.66 -1.54
CA ASN A 185 -27.71 9.85 -2.26
C ASN A 185 -27.89 8.43 -1.67
N HIS A 186 -27.35 8.16 -0.48
CA HIS A 186 -27.36 6.84 0.18
C HIS A 186 -26.83 5.69 -0.69
N VAL A 187 -25.90 5.99 -1.60
CA VAL A 187 -25.22 5.00 -2.44
C VAL A 187 -24.15 4.32 -1.61
N GLN A 188 -24.37 3.07 -1.24
CA GLN A 188 -23.47 2.31 -0.34
C GLN A 188 -22.76 1.14 -1.02
N THR A 189 -23.27 0.68 -2.17
CA THR A 189 -22.68 -0.45 -2.90
C THR A 189 -22.04 -0.01 -4.21
N LYS A 190 -21.06 -0.80 -4.68
CA LYS A 190 -20.38 -0.59 -5.95
C LYS A 190 -21.37 -0.57 -7.12
N GLU A 191 -22.37 -1.45 -7.11
CA GLU A 191 -23.38 -1.58 -8.17
C GLU A 191 -24.25 -0.32 -8.26
N GLN A 192 -24.59 0.28 -7.11
CA GLN A 192 -25.34 1.54 -7.07
C GLN A 192 -24.50 2.72 -7.58
N ALA A 193 -23.21 2.75 -7.23
CA ALA A 193 -22.28 3.77 -7.74
C ALA A 193 -22.09 3.66 -9.25
N GLU A 194 -21.98 2.44 -9.80
CA GLU A 194 -21.93 2.20 -11.24
C GLU A 194 -23.24 2.60 -11.96
N ALA A 195 -24.40 2.37 -11.33
CA ALA A 195 -25.70 2.80 -11.88
C ALA A 195 -25.85 4.33 -11.88
N ASP A 196 -25.43 5.01 -10.81
CA ASP A 196 -25.43 6.48 -10.71
C ASP A 196 -24.48 7.10 -11.75
N ASN A 197 -23.30 6.51 -11.93
CA ASN A 197 -22.36 6.86 -13.01
C ASN A 197 -22.99 6.77 -14.39
N LEU A 198 -23.78 5.71 -14.64
CA LEU A 198 -24.48 5.54 -15.91
C LEU A 198 -25.57 6.59 -16.11
N ARG A 199 -26.31 6.94 -15.04
CA ARG A 199 -27.35 7.98 -15.07
C ARG A 199 -26.77 9.36 -15.33
N HIS A 200 -25.70 9.72 -14.64
CA HIS A 200 -24.98 10.96 -14.89
C HIS A 200 -24.42 11.00 -16.32
N ARG A 201 -23.87 9.89 -16.82
CA ARG A 201 -23.44 9.80 -18.23
C ARG A 201 -24.61 10.07 -19.18
N GLN A 202 -25.75 9.41 -19.01
CA GLN A 202 -26.92 9.57 -19.89
C GLN A 202 -27.52 10.98 -19.85
N GLN A 203 -27.42 11.68 -18.72
CA GLN A 203 -27.89 13.07 -18.60
C GLN A 203 -26.99 14.07 -19.34
N TYR A 204 -25.71 13.76 -19.57
CA TYR A 204 -24.77 14.61 -20.31
C TYR A 204 -24.42 14.07 -21.71
N THR A 205 -24.75 12.82 -22.04
CA THR A 205 -24.63 12.22 -23.39
C THR A 205 -26.01 12.03 -24.02
N GLY A 206 -26.75 13.13 -24.20
CA GLY A 206 -27.81 13.26 -25.20
C GLY A 206 -27.24 13.84 -26.50
N PRO A 207 -27.84 13.60 -27.68
CA PRO A 207 -27.14 13.59 -28.96
C PRO A 207 -26.65 14.99 -29.39
N LEU A 208 -25.33 15.17 -29.41
CA LEU A 208 -24.64 16.25 -30.10
C LEU A 208 -23.61 15.62 -31.05
N ALA A 209 -24.12 14.89 -32.04
CA ALA A 209 -23.43 14.68 -33.30
C ALA A 209 -24.32 15.33 -34.37
N GLU A 210 -23.69 16.19 -35.17
CA GLU A 210 -24.27 16.99 -36.25
C GLU A 210 -24.91 18.33 -35.85
N GLN A 211 -24.06 19.35 -35.70
CA GLN A 211 -24.25 20.55 -36.51
C GLN A 211 -22.93 21.22 -36.82
N GLY A 212 -22.77 21.47 -38.11
CA GLY A 212 -21.54 21.88 -38.77
C GLY A 212 -21.03 23.25 -38.32
N ASN A 213 -19.72 23.31 -38.35
CA ASN A 213 -18.84 24.47 -38.25
C ASN A 213 -19.36 25.65 -39.11
N THR A 214 -19.82 26.74 -38.48
CA THR A 214 -19.88 28.06 -39.13
C THR A 214 -18.89 28.98 -38.42
N VAL A 215 -17.75 29.17 -39.06
CA VAL A 215 -16.74 30.15 -38.68
C VAL A 215 -17.35 31.54 -38.89
N LYS A 216 -17.59 32.28 -37.80
CA LYS A 216 -17.78 33.74 -37.86
C LYS A 216 -16.44 34.42 -37.55
N GLN A 217 -15.86 35.03 -38.60
CA GLN A 217 -14.82 36.04 -38.50
C GLN A 217 -15.27 37.14 -37.52
N VAL A 218 -14.40 37.47 -36.55
CA VAL A 218 -14.50 38.71 -35.79
C VAL A 218 -13.35 39.59 -36.24
N ASP A 219 -13.74 40.65 -36.96
CA ASP A 219 -12.95 41.79 -37.37
C ASP A 219 -12.59 42.63 -36.13
N SER A 220 -11.32 43.00 -35.98
CA SER A 220 -10.83 43.78 -34.84
C SER A 220 -10.01 44.99 -35.28
N GLU A 221 -10.69 45.99 -35.84
CA GLU A 221 -10.21 47.38 -35.86
C GLU A 221 -10.54 48.06 -34.52
N ILE A 222 -9.53 48.18 -33.63
CA ILE A 222 -9.62 49.01 -32.43
C ILE A 222 -9.10 50.42 -32.78
N LYS A 223 -10.00 51.41 -32.85
CA LYS A 223 -9.66 52.85 -32.95
C LYS A 223 -9.24 53.40 -31.58
N ILE A 224 -8.03 53.95 -31.52
CA ILE A 224 -7.47 54.66 -30.36
C ILE A 224 -7.88 56.15 -30.44
N PRO A 225 -8.43 56.78 -29.39
CA PRO A 225 -8.79 58.19 -29.41
C PRO A 225 -7.59 59.11 -29.10
N LEU A 226 -7.37 60.11 -29.95
CA LEU A 226 -6.37 61.18 -29.77
C LEU A 226 -6.89 62.25 -28.81
N LYS A 227 -6.17 62.46 -27.70
CA LYS A 227 -6.41 63.53 -26.72
C LYS A 227 -5.85 64.84 -27.27
N LYS A 228 -6.72 65.82 -27.54
CA LYS A 228 -6.33 67.22 -27.75
C LYS A 228 -5.77 67.79 -26.44
N ILE A 229 -4.60 68.42 -26.51
CA ILE A 229 -4.12 69.38 -25.52
C ILE A 229 -3.77 70.63 -26.34
N GLY A 230 -4.43 71.75 -26.05
CA GLY A 230 -4.07 73.05 -26.57
C GLY A 230 -3.21 73.78 -25.57
N GLU A 231 -2.08 74.35 -26.02
CA GLU A 231 -1.80 75.78 -26.24
C GLU A 231 -0.49 75.88 -27.01
#